data_AF-A0A4R0XWJ3-F1
#
_entry.id   AF-A0A4R0XWJ3-F1
#
_cell.length_a   1.000
_cell.length_b   1.000
_cell.length_c   1.000
_cell.angle_alpha   90.00
_cell.angle_beta   90.00
_cell.angle_gamma   90.00
#
_symmetry.space_group_name_H-M   'P 1'
#
loop_
_entity.id
_entity.type
_entity.pdbx_description
1 polymer ?
#
loop_
_entity_poly.entity_id
_entity_poly.type
_entity_poly.pdbx_seq_one_letter_code
_entity_poly.pdbx_strand_id
1 'polypeptide(L)'
;MNFPKVLLIAGWVALSASAALAADQPMAGKSSSAGASPAANKNAIASAMSAAPKKVGAAATIVAIGADGKMRTLRKGTNGFTCMPDNPATPGPDPMCMDKAALEWADAWMSHKPPTVGNVGFMYMLAGGTDASNVDPYAKKPTAGNHWIKTGPHVMIVGAEPRFYDMYPKNVQPDTAVPYIMWPGTPYQHLMIPVK
;
A
#
# COMPACT_ATOMS: atom_id res chain seq x y z
N MET A 1 18.43 -72.08 -56.32
CA MET A 1 17.38 -72.34 -57.32
C MET A 1 16.54 -71.08 -57.48
N ASN A 2 16.28 -70.72 -58.74
CA ASN A 2 15.32 -69.73 -59.28
C ASN A 2 15.62 -68.22 -59.22
N PHE A 3 16.10 -67.72 -60.38
CA PHE A 3 15.74 -66.43 -61.02
C PHE A 3 14.21 -66.35 -61.28
N PRO A 4 13.56 -65.17 -61.54
CA PRO A 4 13.93 -64.13 -62.52
C PRO A 4 13.72 -62.65 -62.07
N LYS A 5 14.50 -61.67 -62.56
CA LYS A 5 14.22 -60.79 -63.72
C LYS A 5 12.76 -60.32 -63.86
N VAL A 6 12.47 -59.05 -63.54
CA VAL A 6 11.58 -58.19 -64.36
C VAL A 6 12.09 -56.74 -64.34
N LEU A 7 12.25 -56.25 -65.56
CA LEU A 7 12.52 -54.91 -66.05
C LEU A 7 11.30 -53.99 -65.80
N LEU A 8 11.47 -52.68 -65.55
CA LEU A 8 10.74 -51.59 -66.25
C LEU A 8 10.92 -50.21 -65.58
N ILE A 9 11.75 -49.43 -66.26
CA ILE A 9 11.70 -47.99 -66.57
C ILE A 9 10.35 -47.31 -66.29
N ALA A 10 10.37 -46.19 -65.55
CA ALA A 10 9.61 -44.96 -65.86
C ALA A 10 10.07 -43.85 -64.91
N GLY A 11 10.85 -42.90 -65.42
CA GLY A 11 11.17 -41.68 -64.71
C GLY A 11 9.96 -40.76 -64.64
N TRP A 12 9.87 -39.98 -63.57
CA TRP A 12 9.20 -38.68 -63.58
C TRP A 12 10.09 -37.64 -62.93
N VAL A 13 10.04 -36.47 -63.56
CA VAL A 13 10.89 -35.31 -63.42
C VAL A 13 10.41 -34.42 -62.27
N ALA A 14 11.42 -33.86 -61.60
CA ALA A 14 11.48 -32.66 -60.77
C ALA A 14 10.22 -31.77 -60.62
N LEU A 15 9.96 -31.32 -59.39
CA LEU A 15 10.21 -29.93 -58.93
C LEU A 15 9.70 -29.81 -57.48
N SER A 16 10.60 -29.87 -56.50
CA SER A 16 10.28 -29.54 -55.11
C SER A 16 10.37 -28.02 -54.91
N ALA A 17 9.23 -27.35 -54.94
CA ALA A 17 9.10 -25.99 -54.43
C ALA A 17 9.24 -26.02 -52.90
N SER A 18 10.37 -25.53 -52.38
CA SER A 18 10.53 -25.32 -50.94
C SER A 18 9.78 -24.04 -50.55
N ALA A 19 8.67 -24.20 -49.85
CA ALA A 19 7.98 -23.10 -49.17
C ALA A 19 8.91 -22.55 -48.08
N ALA A 20 9.26 -21.27 -48.18
CA ALA A 20 9.97 -20.56 -47.13
C ALA A 20 9.07 -20.47 -45.89
N LEU A 21 9.44 -21.18 -44.81
CA LEU A 21 8.87 -20.94 -43.50
C LEU A 21 9.29 -19.54 -43.05
N ALA A 22 8.32 -18.64 -42.89
CA ALA A 22 8.48 -17.42 -42.12
C ALA A 22 8.89 -17.81 -40.70
N ALA A 23 10.12 -17.44 -40.30
CA ALA A 23 10.58 -17.58 -38.94
C ALA A 23 9.77 -16.63 -38.05
N ASP A 24 8.87 -17.21 -37.25
CA ASP A 24 8.12 -16.52 -36.21
C ASP A 24 9.14 -16.01 -35.18
N GLN A 25 9.40 -14.69 -35.20
CA GLN A 25 10.25 -14.09 -34.18
C GLN A 25 9.51 -14.14 -32.85
N PRO A 26 10.09 -14.68 -31.77
CA PRO A 26 9.48 -14.61 -30.46
C PRO A 26 9.41 -13.14 -30.09
N MET A 27 8.19 -12.58 -30.10
CA MET A 27 7.88 -11.30 -29.49
C MET A 27 8.30 -11.39 -28.03
N ALA A 28 9.51 -10.91 -27.75
CA ALA A 28 9.97 -10.59 -26.42
C ALA A 28 9.03 -9.51 -25.89
N GLY A 29 7.92 -9.95 -25.29
CA GLY A 29 7.06 -9.12 -24.48
C GLY A 29 7.92 -8.54 -23.38
N LYS A 30 8.38 -7.30 -23.57
CA LYS A 30 8.83 -6.44 -22.48
C LYS A 30 7.66 -6.39 -21.52
N SER A 31 7.73 -7.20 -20.47
CA SER A 31 6.97 -6.97 -19.25
C SER A 31 7.51 -5.67 -18.65
N SER A 32 7.07 -4.54 -19.21
CA SER A 32 7.15 -3.26 -18.54
C SER A 32 6.25 -3.38 -17.31
N SER A 33 6.86 -3.54 -16.14
CA SER A 33 6.25 -3.10 -14.90
C SER A 33 5.87 -1.65 -15.11
N ALA A 34 4.60 -1.41 -15.46
CA ALA A 34 4.11 -0.09 -15.79
C ALA A 34 4.16 0.78 -14.52
N GLY A 35 5.28 1.48 -14.34
CA GLY A 35 5.41 2.50 -13.32
C GLY A 35 4.36 3.58 -13.53
N ALA A 36 3.77 4.08 -12.45
CA ALA A 36 2.74 5.11 -12.51
C ALA A 36 3.20 6.36 -13.29
N SER A 37 2.28 6.95 -14.05
CA SER A 37 2.55 8.12 -14.90
C SER A 37 3.06 9.33 -14.07
N PRO A 38 3.78 10.29 -14.70
CA PRO A 38 4.21 11.50 -14.01
C PRO A 38 3.06 12.30 -13.37
N ALA A 39 1.89 12.33 -14.02
CA ALA A 39 0.69 12.98 -13.46
C ALA A 39 0.16 12.25 -12.22
N ALA A 40 0.11 10.91 -12.26
CA ALA A 40 -0.26 10.10 -11.10
C ALA A 40 0.71 10.30 -9.92
N ASN A 41 2.01 10.39 -10.19
CA ASN A 41 3.01 10.67 -9.15
C ASN A 41 2.83 12.09 -8.56
N LYS A 42 2.48 13.10 -9.35
CA LYS A 42 2.19 14.46 -8.84
C LYS A 42 0.98 14.47 -7.92
N ASN A 43 -0.11 13.79 -8.30
CA ASN A 43 -1.32 13.70 -7.49
C ASN A 43 -1.05 12.95 -6.17
N ALA A 44 -0.31 11.84 -6.23
CA ALA A 44 0.11 11.11 -5.03
C ALA A 44 0.97 11.98 -4.10
N ILE A 45 1.90 12.77 -4.64
CA ILE A 45 2.70 13.69 -3.82
C ILE A 45 1.82 14.76 -3.15
N ALA A 46 0.87 15.33 -3.89
CA ALA A 46 -0.04 16.34 -3.34
C ALA A 46 -0.93 15.76 -2.22
N SER A 47 -1.47 14.55 -2.43
CA SER A 47 -2.25 13.81 -1.42
C SER A 47 -1.40 13.51 -0.18
N ALA A 48 -0.19 12.96 -0.33
CA ALA A 48 0.69 12.68 0.80
C ALA A 48 1.06 13.94 1.60
N MET A 49 1.23 15.08 0.93
CA MET A 49 1.55 16.36 1.58
C MET A 49 0.39 16.96 2.37
N SER A 50 -0.87 16.59 2.09
CA SER A 50 -2.04 17.10 2.82
C SER A 50 -2.20 16.45 4.20
N ALA A 51 -1.54 15.32 4.44
CA ALA A 51 -1.55 14.61 5.71
C ALA A 51 -1.00 15.42 6.88
N ALA A 52 -0.13 16.41 6.65
CA ALA A 52 0.67 17.07 7.68
C ALA A 52 0.73 18.59 7.48
N PRO A 53 1.24 19.37 8.45
CA PRO A 53 1.47 20.79 8.26
C PRO A 53 2.35 21.05 7.04
N LYS A 54 2.06 22.12 6.30
CA LYS A 54 2.70 22.41 4.99
C LYS A 54 4.22 22.24 4.99
N LYS A 55 4.90 22.72 6.04
CA LYS A 55 6.37 22.61 6.17
C LYS A 55 6.84 21.17 6.42
N VAL A 56 6.07 20.36 7.16
CA VAL A 56 6.37 18.94 7.39
C VAL A 56 6.23 18.16 6.07
N GLY A 57 5.06 18.24 5.42
CA GLY A 57 4.83 17.54 4.16
C GLY A 57 5.79 17.99 3.04
N ALA A 58 6.15 19.27 2.98
CA ALA A 58 7.09 19.78 1.98
C ALA A 58 8.51 19.20 2.14
N ALA A 59 8.97 18.92 3.37
CA ALA A 59 10.30 18.37 3.63
C ALA A 59 10.30 16.85 3.89
N ALA A 60 9.15 16.18 3.89
CA ALA A 60 9.03 14.76 4.13
C ALA A 60 9.47 13.91 2.93
N THR A 61 9.92 12.69 3.21
CA THR A 61 10.04 11.64 2.20
C THR A 61 8.63 11.24 1.80
N ILE A 62 8.35 11.19 0.50
CA ILE A 62 7.06 10.77 -0.03
C ILE A 62 7.21 9.39 -0.65
N VAL A 63 6.42 8.44 -0.17
CA VAL A 63 6.35 7.08 -0.70
C VAL A 63 4.93 6.76 -1.14
N ALA A 64 4.77 5.80 -2.04
CA ALA A 64 3.48 5.26 -2.45
C ALA A 64 3.60 3.75 -2.65
N ILE A 65 2.52 3.02 -2.39
CA ILE A 65 2.43 1.60 -2.69
C ILE A 65 2.15 1.44 -4.19
N GLY A 66 3.00 0.69 -4.88
CA GLY A 66 2.83 0.34 -6.29
C GLY A 66 1.72 -0.67 -6.50
N ALA A 67 1.32 -0.87 -7.76
CA ALA A 67 0.32 -1.90 -8.12
C ALA A 67 0.78 -3.33 -7.76
N ASP A 68 2.09 -3.53 -7.59
CA ASP A 68 2.71 -4.78 -7.14
C ASP A 68 2.72 -4.94 -5.61
N GLY A 69 2.09 -4.00 -4.87
CA GLY A 69 2.07 -3.98 -3.41
C GLY A 69 3.38 -3.49 -2.79
N LYS A 70 4.38 -3.09 -3.58
CA LYS A 70 5.68 -2.66 -3.05
C LYS A 70 5.72 -1.17 -2.80
N MET A 71 6.39 -0.77 -1.72
CA MET A 71 6.64 0.64 -1.43
C MET A 71 7.65 1.22 -2.42
N ARG A 72 7.29 2.35 -3.05
CA ARG A 72 8.14 3.11 -3.96
C ARG A 72 8.32 4.53 -3.44
N THR A 73 9.57 5.00 -3.40
CA THR A 73 9.84 6.42 -3.10
C THR A 73 9.48 7.29 -4.31
N LEU A 74 8.61 8.27 -4.10
CA LEU A 74 8.26 9.30 -5.10
C LEU A 74 9.16 10.53 -4.98
N ARG A 75 9.55 10.89 -3.74
CA ARG A 75 10.40 12.04 -3.44
C ARG A 75 11.16 11.78 -2.14
N LYS A 76 12.47 12.08 -2.11
CA LYS A 76 13.25 12.05 -0.86
C LYS A 76 13.05 13.34 -0.08
N GLY A 77 12.96 13.21 1.25
CA GLY A 77 12.86 14.32 2.19
C GLY A 77 14.09 14.50 3.06
N THR A 78 14.01 15.42 4.01
CA THR A 78 15.11 15.88 4.86
C THR A 78 14.73 16.09 6.33
N ASN A 79 13.46 15.88 6.72
CA ASN A 79 12.97 16.20 8.08
C ASN A 79 12.59 14.97 8.94
N GLY A 80 12.95 13.75 8.51
CA GLY A 80 12.68 12.52 9.26
C GLY A 80 11.25 11.99 9.17
N PHE A 81 10.33 12.69 8.50
CA PHE A 81 8.98 12.20 8.24
C PHE A 81 8.89 11.47 6.90
N THR A 82 8.01 10.46 6.86
CA THR A 82 7.60 9.74 5.67
C THR A 82 6.09 9.88 5.49
N CYS A 83 5.65 10.52 4.41
CA CYS A 83 4.24 10.64 4.09
C CYS A 83 3.82 9.70 2.96
N MET A 84 2.59 9.19 3.07
CA MET A 84 1.95 8.32 2.10
C MET A 84 0.65 8.97 1.60
N PRO A 85 0.34 8.84 0.31
CA PRO A 85 -0.93 9.32 -0.22
C PRO A 85 -2.10 8.52 0.33
N ASP A 86 -3.28 9.10 0.16
CA ASP A 86 -4.55 8.41 0.25
C ASP A 86 -4.56 7.06 -0.51
N ASN A 87 -5.18 6.05 0.10
CA ASN A 87 -5.42 4.75 -0.47
C ASN A 87 -6.86 4.69 -1.03
N PRO A 88 -7.07 4.67 -2.36
CA PRO A 88 -8.41 4.66 -2.95
C PRO A 88 -9.27 3.44 -2.60
N ALA A 89 -8.69 2.41 -1.98
CA ALA A 89 -9.42 1.25 -1.49
C ALA A 89 -10.16 1.51 -0.18
N THR A 90 -9.89 2.62 0.52
CA THR A 90 -10.59 2.99 1.75
C THR A 90 -11.78 3.92 1.46
N PRO A 91 -12.81 3.95 2.32
CA PRO A 91 -14.05 4.71 2.05
C PRO A 91 -13.92 6.24 2.03
N GLY A 92 -12.73 6.78 2.31
CA GLY A 92 -12.51 8.21 2.43
C GLY A 92 -11.01 8.53 2.52
N PRO A 93 -10.64 9.82 2.43
CA PRO A 93 -9.25 10.23 2.34
C PRO A 93 -8.48 9.82 3.61
N ASP A 94 -7.38 9.09 3.47
CA ASP A 94 -6.53 8.65 4.59
C ASP A 94 -5.02 8.93 4.41
N PRO A 95 -4.60 10.06 3.80
CA PRO A 95 -3.18 10.35 3.69
C PRO A 95 -2.59 10.54 5.09
N MET A 96 -1.42 9.94 5.30
CA MET A 96 -0.75 9.93 6.60
C MET A 96 0.71 10.35 6.47
N CYS A 97 1.23 10.97 7.53
CA CYS A 97 2.64 11.30 7.61
C CYS A 97 3.23 10.90 8.96
N MET A 98 4.18 9.97 8.92
CA MET A 98 4.71 9.28 10.08
C MET A 98 6.15 9.71 10.33
N ASP A 99 6.53 9.85 11.59
CA ASP A 99 7.94 9.77 11.93
C ASP A 99 8.47 8.32 11.75
N LYS A 100 9.76 8.13 12.05
CA LYS A 100 10.40 6.82 11.89
C LYS A 100 9.75 5.74 12.76
N ALA A 101 9.45 6.02 14.03
CA ALA A 101 8.91 5.02 14.95
C ALA A 101 7.45 4.67 14.59
N ALA A 102 6.66 5.65 14.15
CA ALA A 102 5.31 5.41 13.64
C ALA A 102 5.31 4.61 12.34
N LEU A 103 6.30 4.82 11.46
CA LEU A 103 6.45 4.01 10.26
C LEU A 103 6.80 2.54 10.60
N GLU A 104 7.70 2.32 11.56
CA GLU A 104 8.04 0.98 12.06
C GLU A 104 6.83 0.29 12.69
N TRP A 105 6.04 1.04 13.47
CA TRP A 105 4.79 0.54 14.04
C TRP A 105 3.76 0.18 12.96
N ALA A 106 3.61 1.00 11.93
CA ALA A 106 2.70 0.75 10.81
C ALA A 106 3.12 -0.50 10.01
N ASP A 107 4.43 -0.68 9.77
CA ASP A 107 4.97 -1.88 9.13
C ASP A 107 4.67 -3.14 9.94
N ALA A 108 4.84 -3.07 11.27
CA ALA A 108 4.51 -4.18 12.17
C ALA A 108 3.02 -4.54 12.08
N TRP A 109 2.12 -3.54 12.13
CA TRP A 109 0.69 -3.73 11.96
C TRP A 109 0.33 -4.37 10.61
N MET A 110 0.82 -3.81 9.50
CA MET A 110 0.57 -4.34 8.15
C MET A 110 1.14 -5.74 7.96
N SER A 111 2.25 -6.06 8.62
CA SER A 111 2.91 -7.38 8.58
C SER A 111 2.36 -8.37 9.61
N HIS A 112 1.34 -7.99 10.39
CA HIS A 112 0.74 -8.80 11.47
C HIS A 112 1.77 -9.24 12.53
N LYS A 113 2.73 -8.37 12.83
CA LYS A 113 3.78 -8.58 13.83
C LYS A 113 3.58 -7.64 15.02
N PRO A 114 3.94 -8.05 16.24
CA PRO A 114 3.89 -7.14 17.38
C PRO A 114 4.85 -5.95 17.14
N PRO A 115 4.42 -4.70 17.40
CA PRO A 115 5.31 -3.55 17.35
C PRO A 115 6.23 -3.53 18.57
N THR A 116 7.34 -2.79 18.47
CA THR A 116 8.24 -2.55 19.62
C THR A 116 7.56 -1.64 20.63
N VAL A 117 7.23 -2.19 21.80
CA VAL A 117 6.65 -1.43 22.91
C VAL A 117 7.68 -0.44 23.48
N GLY A 118 7.24 0.77 23.79
CA GLY A 118 8.08 1.87 24.29
C GLY A 118 8.75 2.69 23.19
N ASN A 119 8.75 2.23 21.93
CA ASN A 119 9.22 3.01 20.80
C ASN A 119 8.10 3.93 20.31
N VAL A 120 7.92 5.06 21.01
CA VAL A 120 6.83 6.00 20.76
C VAL A 120 7.00 6.65 19.40
N GLY A 121 5.95 6.54 18.57
CA GLY A 121 5.88 7.17 17.26
C GLY A 121 4.76 8.20 17.18
N PHE A 122 4.96 9.21 16.32
CA PHE A 122 4.02 10.27 16.02
C PHE A 122 3.57 10.22 14.55
N MET A 123 2.26 10.37 14.31
CA MET A 123 1.68 10.40 12.97
C MET A 123 0.67 11.55 12.81
N TYR A 124 0.71 12.21 11.66
CA TYR A 124 -0.31 13.18 11.22
C TYR A 124 -1.31 12.54 10.24
N MET A 125 -2.61 12.84 10.42
CA MET A 125 -3.69 12.57 9.47
C MET A 125 -4.61 13.80 9.35
N LEU A 126 -4.04 14.93 8.91
CA LEU A 126 -4.71 16.24 8.92
C LEU A 126 -5.73 16.46 7.80
N ALA A 127 -5.76 15.60 6.79
CA ALA A 127 -6.86 15.56 5.82
C ALA A 127 -8.14 14.93 6.40
N GLY A 128 -8.06 14.38 7.61
CA GLY A 128 -9.08 13.51 8.19
C GLY A 128 -8.90 12.06 7.76
N GLY A 129 -9.83 11.22 8.19
CA GLY A 129 -9.87 9.80 7.86
C GLY A 129 -11.29 9.27 7.98
N THR A 130 -11.69 8.38 7.07
CA THR A 130 -12.66 7.36 7.47
C THR A 130 -11.87 6.30 8.19
N ASP A 131 -11.78 6.44 9.50
CA ASP A 131 -11.07 5.45 10.30
C ASP A 131 -11.70 4.09 10.11
N ALA A 132 -10.87 3.05 10.16
CA ALA A 132 -11.34 1.69 10.14
C ALA A 132 -12.18 1.38 11.40
N SER A 133 -12.61 0.13 11.52
CA SER A 133 -13.24 -0.38 12.74
C SER A 133 -12.41 -0.04 13.98
N ASN A 134 -13.04 0.56 14.99
CA ASN A 134 -12.37 0.88 16.26
C ASN A 134 -11.99 -0.36 17.08
N VAL A 135 -12.54 -1.51 16.73
CA VAL A 135 -12.38 -2.78 17.45
C VAL A 135 -11.64 -3.85 16.65
N ASP A 136 -11.49 -3.65 15.33
CA ASP A 136 -10.84 -4.60 14.42
C ASP A 136 -9.79 -3.88 13.56
N PRO A 137 -8.49 -4.09 13.84
CA PRO A 137 -7.40 -3.46 13.10
C PRO A 137 -7.27 -3.94 11.64
N TYR A 138 -8.06 -4.92 11.20
CA TYR A 138 -7.99 -5.48 9.85
C TYR A 138 -9.30 -5.30 9.06
N ALA A 139 -10.25 -4.54 9.60
CA ALA A 139 -11.51 -4.25 8.92
C ALA A 139 -11.29 -3.45 7.64
N LYS A 140 -11.74 -3.99 6.50
CA LYS A 140 -11.55 -3.37 5.18
C LYS A 140 -12.71 -2.48 4.74
N LYS A 141 -13.88 -2.63 5.35
CA LYS A 141 -15.11 -1.88 4.99
C LYS A 141 -16.05 -1.74 6.17
N PRO A 142 -16.94 -0.73 6.17
CA PRO A 142 -17.97 -0.61 7.19
C PRO A 142 -18.91 -1.82 7.19
N THR A 143 -19.28 -2.27 8.38
CA THR A 143 -20.35 -3.24 8.63
C THR A 143 -21.15 -2.79 9.83
N ALA A 144 -22.35 -3.31 10.04
CA ALA A 144 -23.19 -2.91 11.18
C ALA A 144 -22.55 -3.19 12.56
N GLY A 145 -21.59 -4.13 12.64
CA GLY A 145 -21.01 -4.60 13.91
C GLY A 145 -19.55 -4.21 14.15
N ASN A 146 -18.89 -3.52 13.21
CA ASN A 146 -17.47 -3.19 13.34
C ASN A 146 -17.21 -1.75 13.76
N HIS A 147 -18.21 -1.06 14.32
CA HIS A 147 -18.04 0.28 14.92
C HIS A 147 -17.18 1.20 14.05
N TRP A 148 -17.62 1.38 12.80
CA TRP A 148 -16.91 2.22 11.84
C TRP A 148 -16.98 3.68 12.29
N ILE A 149 -15.82 4.33 12.37
CA ILE A 149 -15.70 5.68 12.88
C ILE A 149 -15.30 6.61 11.75
N LYS A 150 -15.72 7.87 11.86
CA LYS A 150 -15.15 8.96 11.08
C LYS A 150 -14.50 9.94 12.03
N THR A 151 -13.22 10.18 11.82
CA THR A 151 -12.47 11.17 12.60
C THR A 151 -12.07 12.31 11.69
N GLY A 152 -12.26 13.52 12.21
CA GLY A 152 -11.77 14.72 11.56
C GLY A 152 -10.24 14.74 11.48
N PRO A 153 -9.64 15.88 11.10
CA PRO A 153 -8.21 16.08 11.21
C PRO A 153 -7.71 15.71 12.62
N HIS A 154 -6.71 14.83 12.68
CA HIS A 154 -6.17 14.34 13.95
C HIS A 154 -4.69 13.98 13.83
N VAL A 155 -4.08 13.72 14.98
CA VAL A 155 -2.75 13.14 15.10
C VAL A 155 -2.81 11.89 15.97
N MET A 156 -1.82 11.02 15.85
CA MET A 156 -1.76 9.76 16.58
C MET A 156 -0.45 9.61 17.35
N ILE A 157 -0.55 8.98 18.51
CA ILE A 157 0.60 8.46 19.26
C ILE A 157 0.51 6.93 19.27
N VAL A 158 1.56 6.29 18.79
CA VAL A 158 1.66 4.82 18.65
C VAL A 158 2.87 4.27 19.40
N GLY A 159 2.90 2.96 19.62
CA GLY A 159 4.08 2.28 20.19
C GLY A 159 4.39 2.58 21.66
N ALA A 160 3.55 3.37 22.36
CA ALA A 160 3.73 3.64 23.78
C ALA A 160 3.47 2.41 24.67
N GLU A 161 3.92 2.49 25.93
CA GLU A 161 3.64 1.49 26.96
C GLU A 161 2.13 1.42 27.28
N PRO A 162 1.57 0.24 27.64
CA PRO A 162 0.14 0.10 27.96
C PRO A 162 -0.41 1.14 28.95
N ARG A 163 0.37 1.45 29.99
CA ARG A 163 0.02 2.45 31.02
C ARG A 163 -0.22 3.85 30.47
N PHE A 164 0.37 4.20 29.32
CA PHE A 164 0.12 5.48 28.67
C PHE A 164 -1.32 5.55 28.16
N TYR A 165 -1.82 4.45 27.59
CA TYR A 165 -3.17 4.38 27.02
C TYR A 165 -4.27 4.22 28.08
N ASP A 166 -3.95 3.72 29.27
CA ASP A 166 -4.90 3.60 30.38
C ASP A 166 -5.46 4.94 30.88
N MET A 167 -4.79 6.05 30.52
CA MET A 167 -5.22 7.40 30.88
C MET A 167 -6.34 7.96 29.99
N TYR A 168 -6.73 7.25 28.93
CA TYR A 168 -7.67 7.74 27.91
C TYR A 168 -8.89 6.80 27.76
N PRO A 169 -10.04 7.32 27.30
CA PRO A 169 -11.23 6.50 27.07
C PRO A 169 -11.01 5.37 26.05
N LYS A 170 -11.57 4.19 26.32
CA LYS A 170 -11.45 2.97 25.49
C LYS A 170 -12.80 2.46 24.98
N ASN A 171 -13.76 3.36 24.79
CA ASN A 171 -15.12 3.01 24.39
C ASN A 171 -15.13 2.41 22.97
N VAL A 172 -15.96 1.39 22.74
CA VAL A 172 -16.16 0.79 21.40
C VAL A 172 -16.65 1.84 20.39
N GLN A 173 -17.47 2.79 20.85
CA GLN A 173 -17.89 3.98 20.12
C GLN A 173 -17.44 5.23 20.91
N PRO A 174 -16.25 5.77 20.63
CA PRO A 174 -15.72 6.95 21.29
C PRO A 174 -16.34 8.24 20.73
N ASP A 175 -16.25 9.31 21.50
CA ASP A 175 -16.47 10.67 21.01
C ASP A 175 -15.20 11.11 20.26
N THR A 176 -15.30 11.26 18.93
CA THR A 176 -14.17 11.63 18.07
C THR A 176 -13.81 13.12 18.10
N ALA A 177 -14.50 13.91 18.92
CA ALA A 177 -14.12 15.29 19.21
C ALA A 177 -13.11 15.41 20.37
N VAL A 178 -12.83 14.33 21.10
CA VAL A 178 -11.87 14.31 22.22
C VAL A 178 -10.84 13.19 22.05
N PRO A 179 -9.70 13.19 22.78
CA PRO A 179 -8.74 12.10 22.70
C PRO A 179 -9.32 10.75 23.15
N TYR A 180 -9.05 9.69 22.40
CA TYR A 180 -9.51 8.32 22.70
C TYR A 180 -8.52 7.26 22.21
N ILE A 181 -8.65 6.04 22.75
CA ILE A 181 -7.87 4.89 22.28
C ILE A 181 -8.64 4.14 21.21
N MET A 182 -7.98 3.96 20.07
CA MET A 182 -8.40 3.05 19.03
C MET A 182 -7.72 1.69 19.20
N TRP A 183 -8.45 0.62 18.85
CA TRP A 183 -8.04 -0.79 19.01
C TRP A 183 -7.62 -1.17 20.44
N PRO A 184 -8.40 -0.79 21.48
CA PRO A 184 -8.03 -1.08 22.86
C PRO A 184 -7.87 -2.59 23.09
N GLY A 185 -6.85 -2.97 23.87
CA GLY A 185 -6.55 -4.37 24.18
C GLY A 185 -5.75 -5.12 23.11
N THR A 186 -5.48 -4.50 21.96
CA THR A 186 -4.58 -5.06 20.94
C THR A 186 -3.13 -4.56 21.12
N PRO A 187 -2.13 -5.26 20.55
CA PRO A 187 -0.77 -4.73 20.46
C PRO A 187 -0.64 -3.43 19.65
N TYR A 188 -1.67 -3.09 18.86
CA TYR A 188 -1.74 -1.91 18.00
C TYR A 188 -2.65 -0.83 18.59
N GLN A 189 -2.97 -0.87 19.88
CA GLN A 189 -3.71 0.23 20.47
C GLN A 189 -2.93 1.53 20.30
N HIS A 190 -3.64 2.61 19.97
CA HIS A 190 -3.02 3.91 19.75
C HIS A 190 -3.96 5.03 20.16
N LEU A 191 -3.36 6.16 20.53
CA LEU A 191 -4.09 7.35 20.93
C LEU A 191 -4.44 8.17 19.69
N MET A 192 -5.72 8.46 19.52
CA MET A 192 -6.26 9.39 18.52
C MET A 192 -6.44 10.75 19.18
N ILE A 193 -5.91 11.82 18.58
CA ILE A 193 -5.96 13.19 19.12
C ILE A 193 -6.54 14.12 18.04
N PRO A 194 -7.83 14.48 18.14
CA PRO A 194 -8.45 15.47 17.26
C PRO A 194 -7.75 16.84 17.40
N VAL A 195 -7.64 17.59 16.30
CA VAL A 195 -6.95 18.90 16.29
C VAL A 195 -7.88 20.09 16.00
N LYS A 196 -9.20 19.90 16.09
CA LYS A 196 -10.22 20.94 15.88
C LYS A 196 -11.38 20.78 16.85
#